data_AF-A0A519K6J8-F1
#
_entry.id   AF-A0A519K6J8-F1
#
_cell.length_a   1.000
_cell.length_b   1.000
_cell.length_c   1.000
_cell.angle_alpha   90.00
_cell.angle_beta   90.00
_cell.angle_gamma   90.00
#
_symmetry.space_group_name_H-M   'P 1'
#
loop_
_entity.id
_entity.type
_entity.pdbx_description
1 polymer ?
#
loop_
_entity_poly.entity_id
_entity_poly.type
_entity_poly.pdbx_seq_one_letter_code
_entity_poly.pdbx_strand_id
1 'polypeptide(L)' 'MNKWKGKSKGTILGYRIFVWCIRNLGVRSSYFVLYFVAAYYFVFETKSNRYISYYFKKRLGFSTLKTRISV' A
#
# COMPACT_ATOMS: atom_id res chain seq x y z
N MET A 1 5.92 24.01 -10.50
CA MET A 1 4.75 23.25 -9.98
C MET A 1 4.69 21.89 -10.65
N ASN A 2 4.79 20.79 -9.89
CA ASN A 2 4.59 19.45 -10.44
C ASN A 2 3.08 19.25 -10.70
N LYS A 3 2.67 19.35 -11.96
CA LYS A 3 1.32 18.98 -12.40
C LYS A 3 1.10 17.50 -12.10
N TRP A 4 0.02 17.19 -11.38
CA TRP A 4 -0.40 15.82 -11.12
C TRP A 4 -0.59 15.09 -12.46
N LYS A 5 0.16 14.02 -12.69
CA LYS A 5 0.25 13.34 -14.00
C LYS A 5 -0.92 12.37 -14.27
N GLY A 6 -1.89 12.25 -13.36
CA GLY A 6 -3.06 11.36 -13.51
C GLY A 6 -2.74 9.86 -13.63
N LYS A 7 -1.46 9.45 -13.61
CA LYS A 7 -1.08 8.04 -13.77
C LYS A 7 -1.36 7.28 -12.48
N SER A 8 -2.27 6.33 -12.55
CA SER A 8 -2.40 5.27 -11.56
C SER A 8 -1.08 4.52 -11.45
N LYS A 9 -0.56 4.31 -10.23
CA LYS A 9 0.63 3.47 -9.99
C LYS A 9 0.38 1.98 -10.30
N GLY A 10 -0.88 1.59 -10.52
CA GLY A 10 -1.26 0.22 -10.82
C GLY A 10 -0.74 -0.22 -12.19
N THR A 11 0.01 -1.32 -12.21
CA THR A 11 0.41 -2.02 -13.42
C THR A 11 -0.76 -2.83 -13.97
N ILE A 12 -0.88 -2.89 -15.30
CA ILE A 12 -1.94 -3.65 -16.02
C ILE A 12 -1.90 -5.14 -15.65
N LEU A 13 -0.71 -5.66 -15.36
CA LEU A 13 -0.50 -7.05 -14.91
C LEU A 13 -1.16 -7.33 -13.56
N GLY A 14 -1.04 -6.41 -12.59
CA GLY A 14 -1.64 -6.58 -11.26
C GLY A 14 -3.16 -6.69 -11.34
N TYR A 15 -3.79 -5.86 -12.16
CA TYR A 15 -5.23 -5.92 -12.37
C TYR A 15 -5.67 -7.25 -13.02
N ARG A 16 -4.93 -7.75 -14.00
CA ARG A 16 -5.20 -9.06 -14.62
C ARG A 16 -5.12 -10.21 -13.61
N ILE A 17 -4.13 -10.20 -12.73
CA ILE A 17 -3.99 -11.22 -11.66
C ILE A 17 -5.19 -11.17 -10.72
N PHE A 18 -5.61 -9.97 -10.31
CA PHE A 18 -6.79 -9.80 -9.46
C PHE A 18 -8.07 -10.35 -10.10
N VAL A 19 -8.33 -10.00 -11.36
CA VAL A 19 -9.50 -10.50 -12.09
C VAL A 19 -9.43 -12.02 -12.25
N TRP A 20 -8.26 -12.57 -12.55
CA TRP A 20 -8.08 -14.02 -12.65
C TRP A 20 -8.35 -14.73 -11.31
N CYS A 21 -7.83 -14.21 -10.19
CA CYS A 21 -8.11 -14.75 -8.87
C CYS A 21 -9.60 -14.71 -8.53
N ILE A 22 -10.29 -13.61 -8.85
CA ILE A 22 -11.75 -13.51 -8.62
C ILE A 22 -12.51 -14.55 -9.45
N ARG A 23 -12.11 -14.74 -10.72
CA ARG A 23 -12.78 -15.67 -11.65
C ARG A 23 -12.57 -17.14 -11.30
N ASN A 24 -11.37 -17.50 -10.81
CA ASN A 24 -10.99 -18.90 -10.58
C ASN A 24 -11.18 -19.37 -9.13
N LEU A 25 -10.94 -18.49 -8.15
CA LEU A 25 -10.90 -18.83 -6.71
C LEU A 25 -11.97 -18.08 -5.90
N GLY A 26 -12.71 -17.17 -6.53
CA GLY A 26 -13.73 -16.34 -5.90
C GLY A 26 -13.17 -15.12 -5.15
N VAL A 27 -14.10 -14.30 -4.64
CA VAL A 27 -13.79 -13.00 -4.03
C VAL A 27 -12.98 -13.14 -2.73
N ARG A 28 -13.24 -14.19 -1.94
CA ARG A 28 -12.52 -14.43 -0.67
C ARG A 28 -11.01 -14.62 -0.89
N SER A 29 -10.63 -15.35 -1.92
CA SER A 29 -9.22 -15.53 -2.27
C SER A 29 -8.57 -14.23 -2.76
N SER A 30 -9.34 -13.33 -3.39
CA SER A 30 -8.82 -12.05 -3.85
C SER A 30 -8.43 -11.13 -2.68
N TYR A 31 -9.18 -11.16 -1.57
CA TYR A 31 -8.79 -10.44 -0.34
C TYR A 31 -7.48 -10.96 0.25
N PHE A 32 -7.22 -12.26 0.16
CA PHE A 32 -5.94 -12.82 0.59
C PHE A 32 -4.77 -12.29 -0.25
N VAL A 33 -4.94 -12.25 -1.57
CA VAL A 33 -3.94 -11.64 -2.48
C VAL A 33 -3.76 -10.15 -2.20
N LEU A 34 -4.83 -9.44 -1.85
CA LEU A 34 -4.78 -8.03 -1.47
C LEU A 34 -3.87 -7.79 -0.26
N TYR A 35 -3.96 -8.63 0.78
CA TYR A 35 -3.06 -8.55 1.93
C TYR A 35 -1.59 -8.71 1.52
N PHE A 36 -1.30 -9.67 0.62
CA PHE A 36 0.05 -9.88 0.11
C PHE A 36 0.58 -8.66 -0.67
N VAL A 37 -0.25 -8.12 -1.57
CA VAL A 37 0.10 -6.93 -2.35
C VAL A 37 0.26 -5.71 -1.45
N ALA A 38 -0.61 -5.52 -0.46
CA ALA A 38 -0.51 -4.44 0.50
C ALA A 38 0.79 -4.53 1.32
N ALA A 39 1.17 -5.73 1.78
CA ALA A 39 2.44 -5.95 2.47
C ALA A 39 3.65 -5.68 1.56
N TYR A 40 3.58 -6.09 0.28
CA TYR A 40 4.62 -5.76 -0.70
C TYR A 40 4.78 -4.23 -0.84
N TYR A 41 3.69 -3.50 -1.07
CA TYR A 41 3.76 -2.04 -1.15
C TYR A 41 4.22 -1.40 0.16
N PHE A 42 3.85 -1.95 1.31
CA PHE A 42 4.30 -1.46 2.61
C PHE A 42 5.82 -1.53 2.76
N VAL A 43 6.44 -2.65 2.37
CA VAL A 43 7.90 -2.82 2.48
C VAL A 43 8.66 -2.05 1.39
N PHE A 44 8.17 -2.08 0.15
CA PHE A 44 8.89 -1.50 -0.99
C PHE A 44 8.63 0.01 -1.18
N GLU A 45 7.45 0.53 -0.81
CA GLU A 45 7.11 1.96 -0.94
C GLU A 45 7.57 2.77 0.28
N THR A 46 8.87 2.71 0.55
CA THR A 46 9.56 3.43 1.64
C THR A 46 9.33 4.93 1.62
N LYS A 47 9.11 5.53 0.44
CA LYS A 47 8.80 6.97 0.31
C LYS A 47 7.46 7.31 0.97
N SER A 48 6.41 6.52 0.71
CA SER A 48 5.10 6.71 1.33
C SER A 48 5.19 6.55 2.85
N ASN A 49 5.87 5.47 3.28
CA ASN A 49 6.08 5.18 4.70
C ASN A 49 6.78 6.31 5.46
N ARG A 50 7.71 7.03 4.81
CA ARG A 50 8.37 8.20 5.41
C ARG A 50 7.40 9.35 5.69
N TYR A 51 6.46 9.62 4.78
CA TYR A 51 5.45 10.68 4.99
C TYR A 51 4.48 10.31 6.10
N ILE A 52 4.05 9.05 6.14
CA ILE A 52 3.19 8.50 7.20
C ILE A 52 3.90 8.57 8.55
N SER A 53 5.16 8.10 8.61
CA SER A 53 6.01 8.19 9.80
C SER A 53 6.23 9.64 10.26
N TYR A 54 6.43 10.56 9.30
CA TYR A 54 6.56 11.99 9.60
C TYR A 54 5.28 12.53 10.23
N TYR A 55 4.11 12.20 9.68
CA TYR A 55 2.82 12.61 10.24
C TYR A 55 2.65 12.10 11.68
N PHE A 56 2.86 10.81 11.93
CA PHE A 56 2.74 10.24 13.27
C PHE A 56 3.73 10.84 14.27
N LYS A 57 4.97 11.11 13.84
CA LYS A 57 6.00 11.68 14.72
C LYS A 57 5.80 13.17 14.99
N LYS A 58 5.49 13.97 13.96
CA LYS A 58 5.42 15.44 14.07
C LYS A 58 4.03 15.97 14.43
N ARG A 59 2.95 15.28 14.07
CA ARG A 59 1.57 15.73 14.36
C ARG A 59 0.97 15.03 15.57
N LEU A 60 1.19 13.72 15.71
CA LEU A 60 0.61 12.92 16.79
C LEU A 60 1.57 12.72 17.98
N GLY A 61 2.82 13.20 17.87
CA GLY A 61 3.79 13.17 18.98
C GLY A 61 4.20 11.75 19.40
N PHE A 62 4.04 10.75 18.53
CA PHE A 62 4.40 9.38 18.87
C PHE A 62 5.91 9.22 19.03
N SER A 63 6.30 8.44 20.05
CA SER A 63 7.68 7.96 20.21
C SER A 63 8.09 7.13 18.98
N THR A 64 9.40 7.04 18.73
CA THR A 64 9.97 6.31 17.57
C THR A 64 9.52 4.86 17.50
N LEU A 65 9.33 4.21 18.66
CA LEU A 65 8.80 2.84 18.74
C LEU A 65 7.33 2.75 18.36
N LYS A 66 6.48 3.66 18.89
CA LYS A 66 5.04 3.69 18.56
C LYS A 66 4.81 4.00 17.08
N THR A 67 5.63 4.87 16.51
CA THR A 67 5.55 5.23 15.08
C THR A 67 5.83 4.04 14.18
N ARG A 68 6.85 3.22 14.50
CA ARG A 68 7.19 2.03 13.68
C ARG A 68 6.14 0.92 13.72
N ILE A 69 5.34 0.86 14.78
CA ILE A 69 4.26 -0.13 14.94
C ILE A 69 2.96 0.37 14.28
N SER A 70 2.73 1.69 14.27
CA SER A 70 1.53 2.30 13.69
C SER A 70 1.62 2.59 12.19
N VAL A 71 2.83 2.58 11.64
CA VAL A 71 3.11 2.69 10.21
C VAL A 71 2.92 1.31 9.63
#